data_AF-A0A0T6AHP1-F1
#
_entry.id   AF-A0A0T6AHP1-F1
#
_cell.length_a   1.000
_cell.length_b   1.000
_cell.length_c   1.000
_cell.angle_alpha   90.00
_cell.angle_beta   90.00
_cell.angle_gamma   90.00
#
_symmetry.space_group_name_H-M   'P 1'
#
loop_
_entity.id
_entity.type
_entity.pdbx_description
1 polymer ?
#
loop_
_entity_poly.entity_id
_entity_poly.type
_entity_poly.pdbx_seq_one_letter_code
_entity_poly.pdbx_strand_id
1 'polypeptide(L)'
;MIDLHMHSTFSDGELIPSEVVSRALFAGYTHLAITDHVDPSNVENVVERMVHVCSQLRGKVRAQVYPGVEITHVPPRLIAPLAAIRAKVNILAHPGLLSEEEATLARKNGVLLEITARKGHSLTNGHVARMAMKTGARLVYNTDSHSPGDFTPWEAALQIIRGSGLTEKDAARMQANARELVER
;
A
#
# COMPACT_ATOMS: atom_id res chain seq x y z
N MET A 1 -0.79 -10.11 9.59
CA MET A 1 -1.33 -9.28 8.48
C MET A 1 -0.20 -8.87 7.55
N ILE A 2 -0.51 -8.60 6.27
CA ILE A 2 0.39 -8.03 5.27
C ILE A 2 -0.08 -6.60 4.98
N ASP A 3 0.85 -5.65 4.99
CA ASP A 3 0.62 -4.23 4.71
C ASP A 3 1.80 -3.66 3.93
N LEU A 4 1.57 -3.16 2.72
CA LEU A 4 2.61 -2.76 1.78
C LEU A 4 2.66 -1.24 1.54
N HIS A 5 2.00 -0.44 2.38
CA HIS A 5 2.01 1.02 2.26
C HIS A 5 2.12 1.68 3.63
N MET A 6 3.30 2.21 3.95
CA MET A 6 3.59 2.94 5.18
C MET A 6 4.80 3.86 5.00
N HIS A 7 4.85 4.92 5.79
CA HIS A 7 5.81 6.01 5.69
C HIS A 7 6.72 6.05 6.92
N SER A 8 7.91 6.59 6.72
CA SER A 8 8.91 6.78 7.75
C SER A 8 9.45 8.20 7.71
N THR A 9 10.46 8.48 8.53
CA THR A 9 11.20 9.74 8.49
C THR A 9 12.00 9.96 7.20
N PHE A 10 11.94 9.07 6.20
CA PHE A 10 12.52 9.31 4.89
C PHE A 10 11.60 10.15 3.98
N SER A 11 10.30 10.23 4.27
CA SER A 11 9.41 11.30 3.80
C SER A 11 8.82 12.09 4.96
N ASP A 12 7.54 11.88 5.24
CA ASP A 12 6.66 12.64 6.12
C ASP A 12 6.04 11.77 7.22
N GLY A 13 6.52 10.53 7.36
CA GLY A 13 6.24 9.70 8.53
C GLY A 13 6.97 10.20 9.78
N GLU A 14 6.36 9.98 10.94
CA GLU A 14 6.89 10.41 12.24
C GLU A 14 7.93 9.44 12.82
N LEU A 15 8.03 8.23 12.26
CA LEU A 15 8.78 7.10 12.80
C LEU A 15 9.98 6.74 11.93
N ILE A 16 11.12 6.42 12.52
CA ILE A 16 12.22 5.86 11.72
C ILE A 16 11.84 4.46 11.22
N PRO A 17 12.46 3.92 10.14
CA PRO A 17 12.08 2.62 9.58
C PRO A 17 12.04 1.47 10.60
N SER A 18 12.98 1.43 11.54
CA SER A 18 13.00 0.41 12.60
C SER A 18 11.83 0.54 13.59
N GLU A 19 11.37 1.76 13.86
CA GLU A 19 10.19 1.99 14.70
C GLU A 19 8.90 1.60 13.98
N VAL A 20 8.78 1.93 12.69
CA VAL A 20 7.68 1.46 11.82
C VAL A 20 7.55 -0.07 11.91
N VAL A 21 8.67 -0.78 11.75
CA VAL A 21 8.71 -2.25 11.85
C VAL A 21 8.29 -2.73 13.24
N SER A 22 8.76 -2.07 14.31
CA SER A 22 8.38 -2.41 15.69
C SER A 22 6.88 -2.25 15.93
N ARG A 23 6.28 -1.15 15.45
CA ARG A 23 4.83 -0.89 15.57
C ARG A 23 4.00 -1.89 14.77
N ALA A 24 4.41 -2.18 13.54
CA ALA A 24 3.78 -3.19 12.69
C ALA A 24 3.80 -4.58 13.35
N LEU A 25 4.93 -4.98 13.94
CA LEU A 25 5.05 -6.24 14.67
C LEU A 25 4.10 -6.28 15.88
N PHE A 26 4.01 -5.20 16.65
CA PHE A 26 3.08 -5.08 17.77
C PHE A 26 1.61 -5.20 17.33
N ALA A 27 1.27 -4.66 16.15
CA ALA A 27 -0.05 -4.79 15.55
C ALA A 27 -0.31 -6.15 14.86
N GLY A 28 0.64 -7.09 14.89
CA GLY A 28 0.48 -8.46 14.38
C GLY A 28 0.84 -8.65 12.90
N TYR A 29 1.69 -7.78 12.35
CA TYR A 29 2.06 -7.84 10.93
C TYR A 29 3.15 -8.89 10.75
N THR A 30 3.05 -9.65 9.67
CA THR A 30 4.02 -10.71 9.32
C THR A 30 4.82 -10.36 8.06
N HIS A 31 4.30 -9.45 7.24
CA HIS A 31 4.96 -8.93 6.04
C HIS A 31 4.65 -7.44 5.96
N LEU A 32 5.65 -6.62 5.68
CA LEU A 32 5.47 -5.19 5.51
C LEU A 32 6.42 -4.58 4.49
N ALA A 33 5.94 -3.58 3.75
CA ALA A 33 6.81 -2.73 2.94
C ALA A 33 6.75 -1.28 3.43
N ILE A 34 7.90 -0.62 3.55
CA ILE A 34 7.98 0.82 3.82
C ILE A 34 8.16 1.51 2.47
N THR A 35 7.31 2.48 2.18
CA THR A 35 7.10 3.08 0.86
C THR A 35 7.06 4.60 0.97
N ASP A 36 8.15 5.19 1.48
CA ASP A 36 8.27 6.65 1.58
C ASP A 36 8.04 7.35 0.24
N HIS A 37 7.57 8.60 0.33
CA HIS A 37 7.29 9.43 -0.83
C HIS A 37 8.56 9.74 -1.63
N VAL A 38 8.48 9.56 -2.95
CA VAL A 38 9.56 9.89 -3.87
C VAL A 38 9.10 10.66 -5.10
N ASP A 39 10.03 11.43 -5.64
CA ASP A 39 9.96 12.06 -6.95
C ASP A 39 11.38 12.02 -7.60
N PRO A 40 11.58 12.59 -8.80
CA PRO A 40 12.90 12.62 -9.44
C PRO A 40 14.01 13.30 -8.63
N SER A 41 13.69 14.07 -7.58
CA SER A 41 14.68 14.78 -6.76
C SER A 41 15.30 13.91 -5.67
N ASN A 42 14.61 12.87 -5.19
CA ASN A 42 15.04 12.10 -4.02
C ASN A 42 15.03 10.57 -4.21
N VAL A 43 14.43 10.04 -5.29
CA VAL A 43 14.17 8.60 -5.45
C VAL A 43 15.41 7.72 -5.27
N GLU A 44 16.55 8.11 -5.85
CA GLU A 44 17.79 7.34 -5.75
C GLU A 44 18.25 7.18 -4.30
N ASN A 45 18.27 8.29 -3.55
CA ASN A 45 18.69 8.33 -2.16
C ASN A 45 17.74 7.55 -1.24
N VAL A 46 16.42 7.69 -1.44
CA VAL A 46 15.41 7.01 -0.62
C VAL A 46 15.46 5.50 -0.85
N VAL A 47 15.53 5.06 -2.11
CA VAL A 47 15.62 3.63 -2.45
C VAL A 47 16.87 3.00 -1.84
N GLU A 48 18.04 3.62 -1.99
CA GLU A 48 19.30 3.09 -1.44
C GLU A 48 19.21 2.89 0.08
N ARG A 49 18.74 3.92 0.80
CA ARG A 49 18.60 3.88 2.27
C ARG A 49 17.56 2.83 2.70
N MET A 50 16.46 2.72 1.97
CA MET A 50 15.41 1.75 2.28
C MET A 50 15.88 0.31 2.08
N VAL A 51 16.58 0.03 0.97
CA VAL A 51 17.21 -1.27 0.71
C VAL A 51 18.22 -1.60 1.81
N HIS A 52 19.07 -0.63 2.18
CA HIS A 52 20.05 -0.81 3.24
C HIS A 52 19.39 -1.21 4.58
N VAL A 53 18.43 -0.42 5.08
CA VAL A 53 17.79 -0.73 6.37
C VAL A 53 16.98 -2.03 6.32
N CYS A 54 16.26 -2.31 5.24
CA CYS A 54 15.54 -3.57 5.06
C CYS A 54 16.50 -4.77 5.07
N SER A 55 17.68 -4.66 4.46
CA SER A 55 18.72 -5.70 4.49
C SER A 55 19.24 -5.97 5.91
N GLN A 56 19.35 -4.91 6.73
CA GLN A 56 19.82 -5.03 8.10
C GLN A 56 18.79 -5.69 9.02
N LEU A 57 17.49 -5.52 8.73
CA LEU A 57 16.40 -6.09 9.52
C LEU A 57 16.03 -7.52 9.10
N ARG A 58 16.24 -7.87 7.83
CA ARG A 58 15.91 -9.19 7.28
C ARG A 58 16.56 -10.31 8.10
N GLY A 59 15.74 -11.27 8.54
CA GLY A 59 16.16 -12.40 9.36
C GLY A 59 16.47 -12.06 10.83
N LYS A 60 16.45 -10.78 11.22
CA LYS A 60 16.65 -10.33 12.60
C LYS A 60 15.34 -9.93 13.31
N VAL A 61 14.27 -9.71 12.54
CA VAL A 61 12.92 -9.49 13.06
C VAL A 61 11.97 -10.59 12.59
N ARG A 62 10.83 -10.76 13.27
CA ARG A 62 9.85 -11.83 12.99
C ARG A 62 9.06 -11.64 11.70
N ALA A 63 8.99 -10.42 11.18
CA ALA A 63 8.27 -10.11 9.94
C ALA A 63 9.22 -10.06 8.74
N GLN A 64 8.70 -10.33 7.56
CA GLN A 64 9.39 -10.04 6.30
C GLN A 64 9.25 -8.56 5.97
N VAL A 65 10.38 -7.86 5.84
CA VAL A 65 10.42 -6.42 5.55
C VAL A 65 10.92 -6.20 4.13
N TYR A 66 10.18 -5.42 3.35
CA TYR A 66 10.45 -5.15 1.95
C TYR A 66 10.70 -3.65 1.72
N PRO A 67 11.73 -3.29 0.93
CA PRO A 67 11.88 -1.92 0.48
C PRO A 67 10.85 -1.62 -0.62
N GLY A 68 10.23 -0.45 -0.56
CA GLY A 68 9.41 0.08 -1.63
C GLY A 68 9.44 1.61 -1.62
N VAL A 69 8.70 2.22 -2.53
CA VAL A 69 8.53 3.67 -2.60
C VAL A 69 7.12 3.99 -3.08
N GLU A 70 6.58 5.12 -2.65
CA GLU A 70 5.35 5.68 -3.20
C GLU A 70 5.72 6.90 -4.04
N ILE A 71 5.44 6.86 -5.34
CA ILE A 71 5.73 8.02 -6.19
C ILE A 71 4.59 9.02 -6.05
N THR A 72 4.86 10.19 -5.44
CA THR A 72 3.83 11.19 -5.11
C THR A 72 4.24 12.60 -5.52
N HIS A 73 3.27 13.51 -5.56
CA HIS A 73 3.46 14.94 -5.90
C HIS A 73 4.11 15.21 -7.28
N VAL A 74 4.21 14.19 -8.12
CA VAL A 74 4.65 14.34 -9.51
C VAL A 74 3.46 14.80 -10.36
N PRO A 75 3.64 15.78 -11.27
CA PRO A 75 2.55 16.28 -12.11
C PRO A 75 1.71 15.15 -12.73
N PRO A 76 0.37 15.27 -12.77
CA PRO A 76 -0.49 14.22 -13.33
C PRO A 76 -0.16 13.82 -14.76
N ARG A 77 0.44 14.71 -15.57
CA ARG A 77 0.91 14.34 -16.92
C ARG A 77 2.02 13.29 -16.92
N LEU A 78 2.75 13.17 -15.82
CA LEU A 78 3.84 12.24 -15.63
C LEU A 78 3.38 11.00 -14.84
N ILE A 79 2.43 11.14 -13.90
CA ILE A 79 1.96 10.05 -13.02
C ILE A 79 0.43 10.13 -12.75
N ALA A 80 -0.38 10.38 -13.77
CA ALA A 80 -1.83 10.15 -13.66
C ALA A 80 -2.09 8.66 -13.38
N PRO A 81 -3.23 8.27 -12.79
CA PRO A 81 -3.55 6.87 -12.56
C PRO A 81 -3.37 6.02 -13.83
N LEU A 82 -3.84 6.53 -14.98
CA LEU A 82 -3.62 5.90 -16.28
C LEU A 82 -2.13 5.72 -16.63
N ALA A 83 -1.29 6.71 -16.36
CA ALA A 83 0.15 6.65 -16.62
C ALA A 83 0.85 5.66 -15.67
N ALA A 84 0.52 5.69 -14.38
CA ALA A 84 1.03 4.75 -13.38
C ALA A 84 0.66 3.30 -13.75
N ILE A 85 -0.60 3.07 -14.13
CA ILE A 85 -1.05 1.74 -14.55
C ILE A 85 -0.36 1.30 -15.84
N ARG A 86 -0.14 2.20 -16.81
CA ARG A 86 0.62 1.89 -18.05
C ARG A 86 2.09 1.58 -17.77
N ALA A 87 2.68 2.23 -16.78
CA ALA A 87 4.03 1.97 -16.29
C ALA A 87 4.14 0.66 -15.49
N LYS A 88 3.01 -0.02 -15.22
CA LYS A 88 2.93 -1.30 -14.49
C LYS A 88 3.50 -1.21 -13.07
N VAL A 89 3.15 -0.13 -12.37
CA VAL A 89 3.35 -0.06 -10.91
C VAL A 89 2.66 -1.24 -10.22
N ASN A 90 3.14 -1.63 -9.04
CA ASN A 90 2.59 -2.78 -8.34
C ASN A 90 1.20 -2.51 -7.75
N ILE A 91 1.02 -1.33 -7.15
CA ILE A 91 -0.19 -0.89 -6.45
C ILE A 91 -0.49 0.53 -6.91
N LEU A 92 -1.77 0.83 -7.18
CA LEU A 92 -2.26 2.18 -7.26
C LEU A 92 -2.78 2.58 -5.87
N ALA A 93 -1.98 3.36 -5.16
CA ALA A 93 -2.24 3.86 -3.81
C ALA A 93 -3.49 4.77 -3.78
N HIS A 94 -4.32 4.60 -2.74
CA HIS A 94 -5.53 5.35 -2.41
C HIS A 94 -6.18 6.08 -3.62
N PRO A 95 -6.65 5.35 -4.64
CA PRO A 95 -6.90 5.89 -5.99
C PRO A 95 -8.05 6.89 -6.09
N GLY A 96 -8.77 7.14 -5.00
CA GLY A 96 -9.87 8.09 -4.98
C GLY A 96 -11.04 7.64 -5.85
N LEU A 97 -11.53 8.59 -6.65
CA LEU A 97 -12.64 8.41 -7.58
C LEU A 97 -12.16 7.93 -8.95
N LEU A 98 -11.45 6.80 -9.01
CA LEU A 98 -10.99 6.24 -10.28
C LEU A 98 -12.16 5.88 -11.22
N SER A 99 -11.93 6.07 -12.50
CA SER A 99 -12.86 5.68 -13.55
C SER A 99 -12.90 4.17 -13.80
N GLU A 100 -13.95 3.70 -14.47
CA GLU A 100 -14.04 2.31 -14.91
C GLU A 100 -12.95 1.93 -15.92
N GLU A 101 -12.54 2.88 -16.77
CA GLU A 101 -11.44 2.69 -17.72
C GLU A 101 -10.13 2.41 -16.96
N GLU A 102 -9.83 3.20 -15.93
CA GLU A 102 -8.64 3.02 -15.09
C GLU A 102 -8.69 1.70 -14.33
N ALA A 103 -9.83 1.34 -13.73
CA ALA A 103 -9.97 0.05 -13.05
C ALA A 103 -9.81 -1.15 -14.02
N THR A 104 -10.37 -1.05 -15.23
CA THR A 104 -10.22 -2.07 -16.28
C THR A 104 -8.76 -2.20 -16.72
N LEU A 105 -8.07 -1.08 -16.86
CA LEU A 105 -6.65 -1.09 -17.22
C LEU A 105 -5.79 -1.66 -16.08
N ALA A 106 -6.11 -1.35 -14.82
CA ALA A 106 -5.43 -1.91 -13.65
C ALA A 106 -5.52 -3.44 -13.65
N ARG A 107 -6.72 -3.98 -13.90
CA ARG A 107 -6.92 -5.43 -14.12
C ARG A 107 -6.02 -5.96 -15.23
N LYS A 108 -6.03 -5.34 -16.41
CA LYS A 108 -5.28 -5.81 -17.59
C LYS A 108 -3.78 -5.86 -17.34
N ASN A 109 -3.25 -4.89 -16.59
CA ASN A 109 -1.83 -4.76 -16.30
C ASN A 109 -1.41 -5.44 -14.99
N GLY A 110 -2.33 -6.05 -14.25
CA GLY A 110 -2.04 -6.72 -12.99
C GLY A 110 -1.69 -5.75 -11.85
N VAL A 111 -2.10 -4.48 -11.95
CA VAL A 111 -1.93 -3.46 -10.92
C VAL A 111 -3.03 -3.63 -9.87
N LEU A 112 -2.63 -3.71 -8.60
CA LEU A 112 -3.58 -3.81 -7.49
C LEU A 112 -4.17 -2.44 -7.17
N LEU A 113 -5.45 -2.40 -6.82
CA LEU A 113 -6.11 -1.19 -6.32
C LEU A 113 -6.13 -1.20 -4.79
N GLU A 114 -5.76 -0.09 -4.16
CA GLU A 114 -5.71 -0.02 -2.70
C GLU A 114 -7.06 0.34 -2.08
N ILE A 115 -7.41 -0.41 -1.03
CA ILE A 115 -8.34 0.01 0.03
C ILE A 115 -7.48 0.46 1.21
N THR A 116 -7.53 1.74 1.54
CA THR A 116 -6.65 2.35 2.55
C THR A 116 -7.32 2.51 3.91
N ALA A 117 -6.55 2.38 5.00
CA ALA A 117 -6.99 2.77 6.34
C ALA A 117 -6.86 4.28 6.61
N ARG A 118 -6.07 5.00 5.79
CA ARG A 118 -5.72 6.39 6.04
C ARG A 118 -6.95 7.29 6.11
N LYS A 119 -7.05 8.00 7.23
CA LYS A 119 -8.13 8.98 7.45
C LYS A 119 -8.14 10.02 6.34
N GLY A 120 -9.33 10.29 5.78
CA GLY A 120 -9.50 11.21 4.66
C GLY A 120 -9.41 10.50 3.30
N HIS A 121 -8.35 9.74 3.06
CA HIS A 121 -8.21 8.94 1.83
C HIS A 121 -9.23 7.79 1.77
N SER A 122 -9.57 7.20 2.91
CA SER A 122 -10.51 6.07 3.03
C SER A 122 -11.96 6.40 2.66
N LEU A 123 -12.31 7.69 2.51
CA LEU A 123 -13.68 8.14 2.18
C LEU A 123 -14.20 7.56 0.85
N THR A 124 -13.30 7.26 -0.08
CA THR A 124 -13.63 6.73 -1.41
C THR A 124 -13.53 5.21 -1.50
N ASN A 125 -13.17 4.51 -0.42
CA ASN A 125 -12.97 3.06 -0.45
C ASN A 125 -14.17 2.29 -1.02
N GLY A 126 -15.40 2.72 -0.72
CA GLY A 126 -16.61 2.10 -1.28
C GLY A 126 -16.75 2.26 -2.80
N HIS A 127 -16.25 3.36 -3.36
CA HIS A 127 -16.17 3.55 -4.81
C HIS A 127 -15.10 2.65 -5.43
N VAL A 128 -13.90 2.61 -4.83
CA VAL A 128 -12.81 1.74 -5.28
C VAL A 128 -13.23 0.27 -5.29
N ALA A 129 -13.84 -0.20 -4.19
CA ALA A 129 -14.38 -1.55 -4.07
C ALA A 129 -15.41 -1.84 -5.19
N ARG A 130 -16.37 -0.94 -5.41
CA ARG A 130 -17.37 -1.09 -6.47
C ARG A 130 -16.74 -1.19 -7.86
N MET A 131 -15.77 -0.34 -8.18
CA MET A 131 -15.07 -0.37 -9.47
C MET A 131 -14.27 -1.66 -9.65
N ALA A 132 -13.59 -2.12 -8.60
CA ALA A 132 -12.85 -3.37 -8.63
C ALA A 132 -13.76 -4.58 -8.85
N MET A 133 -14.90 -4.64 -8.14
CA MET A 133 -15.89 -5.71 -8.31
C MET A 133 -16.53 -5.68 -9.71
N LYS A 134 -16.83 -4.49 -10.24
CA LYS A 134 -17.41 -4.33 -11.58
C LYS A 134 -16.45 -4.80 -12.69
N THR A 135 -15.18 -4.46 -12.56
CA THR A 135 -14.18 -4.69 -13.63
C THR A 135 -13.39 -5.99 -13.45
N GLY A 136 -13.39 -6.58 -12.25
CA GLY A 136 -12.54 -7.71 -11.87
C GLY A 136 -11.10 -7.32 -11.54
N ALA A 137 -10.83 -6.05 -11.24
CA ALA A 137 -9.53 -5.61 -10.75
C ALA A 137 -9.25 -6.19 -9.37
N ARG A 138 -7.98 -6.52 -9.10
CA ARG A 138 -7.55 -7.08 -7.82
C ARG A 138 -7.33 -5.96 -6.81
N LEU A 139 -7.67 -6.24 -5.55
CA LEU A 139 -7.56 -5.30 -4.44
C LEU A 139 -6.42 -5.66 -3.49
N VAL A 140 -5.91 -4.66 -2.76
CA VAL A 140 -4.98 -4.81 -1.62
C VAL A 140 -5.45 -3.90 -0.47
N TYR A 141 -5.18 -4.29 0.76
CA TYR A 141 -5.45 -3.48 1.94
C TYR A 141 -4.12 -3.02 2.51
N ASN A 142 -3.97 -1.72 2.73
CA ASN A 142 -2.82 -1.13 3.38
C ASN A 142 -3.25 -0.01 4.31
N THR A 143 -2.40 0.34 5.27
CA THR A 143 -2.74 1.39 6.24
C THR A 143 -2.41 2.79 5.77
N ASP A 144 -1.37 2.95 4.95
CA ASP A 144 -0.81 4.26 4.61
C ASP A 144 -0.41 5.00 5.92
N SER A 145 0.29 4.26 6.79
CA SER A 145 0.65 4.71 8.15
C SER A 145 1.73 5.78 8.13
N HIS A 146 1.49 6.90 8.82
CA HIS A 146 2.46 7.99 9.01
C HIS A 146 2.82 8.20 10.48
N SER A 147 1.85 8.01 11.37
CA SER A 147 1.98 8.27 12.80
C SER A 147 1.81 6.97 13.60
N PRO A 148 2.26 6.90 14.88
CA PRO A 148 2.15 5.71 15.71
C PRO A 148 0.74 5.13 15.88
N GLY A 149 -0.30 5.96 15.71
CA GLY A 149 -1.71 5.57 15.85
C GLY A 149 -2.37 5.03 14.57
N ASP A 150 -1.66 5.02 13.44
CA ASP A 150 -2.25 4.62 12.15
C ASP A 150 -2.25 3.10 11.92
N PHE A 151 -1.39 2.35 12.61
CA PHE A 151 -1.29 0.90 12.47
C PHE A 151 -2.56 0.21 12.98
N THR A 152 -3.14 -0.67 12.15
CA THR A 152 -4.40 -1.35 12.46
C THR A 152 -4.17 -2.83 12.75
N PRO A 153 -4.64 -3.38 13.89
CA PRO A 153 -4.74 -4.82 14.04
C PRO A 153 -5.76 -5.39 13.04
N TRP A 154 -5.70 -6.70 12.79
CA TRP A 154 -6.53 -7.35 11.77
C TRP A 154 -8.03 -7.12 11.96
N GLU A 155 -8.50 -7.10 13.21
CA GLU A 155 -9.90 -6.85 13.54
C GLU A 155 -10.35 -5.45 13.08
N ALA A 156 -9.48 -4.44 13.22
CA ALA A 156 -9.76 -3.09 12.76
C ALA A 156 -9.70 -2.99 11.23
N ALA A 157 -8.73 -3.66 10.59
CA ALA A 157 -8.65 -3.77 9.13
C ALA A 157 -9.94 -4.37 8.55
N LEU A 158 -10.47 -5.43 9.15
CA LEU A 158 -11.74 -6.04 8.73
C LEU A 158 -12.93 -5.07 8.81
N GLN A 159 -12.99 -4.19 9.81
CA GLN A 159 -14.06 -3.19 9.89
C GLN A 159 -13.97 -2.17 8.76
N ILE A 160 -12.77 -1.73 8.40
CA ILE A 160 -12.55 -0.80 7.29
C ILE A 160 -12.92 -1.45 5.96
N ILE A 161 -12.49 -2.70 5.74
CA ILE A 161 -12.81 -3.47 4.54
C ILE A 161 -14.32 -3.72 4.43
N ARG A 162 -14.99 -4.10 5.51
CA ARG A 162 -16.47 -4.23 5.51
C ARG A 162 -17.16 -2.90 5.24
N GLY A 163 -16.63 -1.81 5.80
CA GLY A 163 -17.12 -0.45 5.56
C GLY A 163 -17.05 -0.01 4.10
N SER A 164 -16.18 -0.61 3.29
CA SER A 164 -16.14 -0.37 1.84
C SER A 164 -17.13 -1.23 1.04
N GLY A 165 -17.91 -2.10 1.70
CA GLY A 165 -18.87 -2.99 1.06
C GLY A 165 -18.29 -4.35 0.66
N LEU A 166 -17.09 -4.69 1.12
CA LEU A 166 -16.42 -5.96 0.86
C LEU A 166 -16.66 -6.98 1.99
N THR A 167 -16.42 -8.25 1.70
CA THR A 167 -16.59 -9.35 2.65
C THR A 167 -15.26 -9.79 3.27
N GLU A 168 -15.30 -10.66 4.29
CA GLU A 168 -14.10 -11.31 4.82
C GLU A 168 -13.39 -12.19 3.78
N LYS A 169 -14.14 -12.77 2.84
CA LYS A 169 -13.53 -13.53 1.73
C LYS A 169 -12.71 -12.62 0.82
N ASP A 170 -13.19 -11.41 0.59
CA ASP A 170 -12.45 -10.38 -0.16
C ASP A 170 -11.23 -9.92 0.63
N ALA A 171 -11.35 -9.71 1.94
CA ALA A 171 -10.22 -9.39 2.82
C ALA A 171 -9.11 -10.47 2.75
N ALA A 172 -9.49 -11.75 2.82
CA ALA A 172 -8.55 -12.86 2.65
C ALA A 172 -7.91 -12.88 1.25
N ARG A 173 -8.69 -12.57 0.20
CA ARG A 173 -8.17 -12.42 -1.17
C ARG A 173 -7.17 -11.27 -1.29
N MET A 174 -7.43 -10.15 -0.63
CA MET A 174 -6.51 -8.99 -0.62
C MET A 174 -5.18 -9.36 0.03
N GLN A 175 -5.19 -10.10 1.15
CA GLN A 175 -3.97 -10.62 1.78
C GLN A 175 -3.24 -11.63 0.88
N ALA A 176 -3.96 -12.49 0.17
CA ALA A 176 -3.36 -13.39 -0.82
C ALA A 176 -2.74 -12.63 -2.01
N ASN A 177 -3.38 -11.54 -2.47
CA ASN A 177 -2.84 -10.68 -3.52
C ASN A 177 -1.55 -10.00 -3.08
N ALA A 178 -1.52 -9.46 -1.85
CA ALA A 178 -0.33 -8.84 -1.28
C ALA A 178 0.82 -9.85 -1.13
N ARG A 179 0.51 -11.08 -0.68
CA ARG A 179 1.49 -12.16 -0.59
C ARG A 179 2.08 -12.52 -1.95
N GLU A 180 1.24 -12.76 -2.95
CA GLU A 180 1.69 -13.07 -4.32
C GLU A 180 2.57 -11.95 -4.87
N LEU A 181 2.29 -10.69 -4.52
CA LEU A 181 3.10 -9.57 -5.01
C LEU A 181 4.54 -9.61 -4.48
N VAL A 182 4.74 -9.94 -3.20
CA VAL A 182 6.06 -9.92 -2.55
C VAL A 182 6.83 -11.24 -2.65
N GLU A 183 6.18 -12.33 -3.09
CA GLU A 183 6.77 -13.65 -3.30
C GLU A 183 7.12 -13.93 -4.78
N ARG A 184 6.97 -12.93 -5.66
CA ARG A 184 7.42 -12.98 -7.08
C ARG A 184 8.94 -12.88 -7.20
#